data_AF-A0A7Y5PI04-F1
#
_entry.id   AF-A0A7Y5PI04-F1
#
_cell.length_a   1.000
_cell.length_b   1.000
_cell.length_c   1.000
_cell.angle_alpha   90.00
_cell.angle_beta   90.00
_cell.angle_gamma   90.00
#
_symmetry.space_group_name_H-M   'P 1'
#
loop_
_entity.id
_entity.type
_entity.pdbx_description
1 polymer ?
#
loop_
_entity_poly.entity_id
_entity_poly.type
_entity_poly.pdbx_seq_one_letter_code
_entity_poly.pdbx_strand_id
1 'polypeptide(L)'
;MVSRRAFVLGTAGVGGALVVGWSMMPPRQRLLTEQPQASVPGEHTFNGWVRIGSDDRVTVMLAKSEMGQGVSTALAMVLADELDADWSKVRTEPAPVDRIYNNLAMVADGLPFHPDDDGTLKRFLGWMTAKTMREIGVMATGGSSSVKDLWMPMRQAGSSARAMLVSAAAQTWKVPVGALTVKSGVVHHLDSGRSLRYGELAERAAQELIPTRTVLKKPAQFTLIGKATRRIDAPGKIDGSARFGIDVLPPGLRYASLVMSPTLGGQVARHDGAAAAAMP
;
A
#
# COMPACT_ATOMS: atom_id res chain seq x y z
N MET A 1 -14.13 41.19 -30.83
CA MET A 1 -14.82 40.67 -29.62
C MET A 1 -15.19 39.22 -29.86
N VAL A 2 -14.74 38.28 -29.02
CA VAL A 2 -15.12 36.86 -29.14
C VAL A 2 -16.59 36.71 -28.75
N SER A 3 -17.40 36.03 -29.56
CA SER A 3 -18.80 35.81 -29.22
C SER A 3 -18.93 34.82 -28.06
N ARG A 4 -19.91 35.03 -27.17
CA ARG A 4 -20.15 34.15 -26.01
C ARG A 4 -20.28 32.68 -26.42
N ARG A 5 -20.89 32.42 -27.59
CA ARG A 5 -21.03 31.08 -28.17
C ARG A 5 -19.69 30.48 -28.61
N ALA A 6 -18.84 31.25 -29.28
CA ALA A 6 -17.50 30.80 -29.66
C ALA A 6 -16.61 30.55 -28.42
N PHE A 7 -16.75 31.37 -27.38
CA PHE A 7 -16.06 31.17 -26.11
C PHE A 7 -16.53 29.88 -25.40
N VAL A 8 -17.84 29.64 -25.30
CA VAL A 8 -18.39 28.42 -24.67
C VAL A 8 -18.04 27.16 -25.47
N LEU A 9 -18.18 27.18 -26.80
CA LEU A 9 -17.81 26.03 -27.63
C LEU A 9 -16.30 25.78 -27.63
N GLY A 10 -15.47 26.84 -27.63
CA GLY A 10 -14.03 26.72 -27.54
C GLY A 10 -13.55 26.16 -26.19
N THR A 11 -14.12 26.65 -25.09
CA THR A 11 -13.80 26.13 -23.73
C THR A 11 -14.30 24.71 -23.53
N ALA A 12 -15.49 24.36 -24.03
CA ALA A 12 -15.99 22.98 -24.01
C ALA A 12 -15.12 22.04 -24.85
N GLY A 13 -14.65 22.48 -26.02
CA GLY A 13 -13.75 21.70 -26.88
C GLY A 13 -12.39 21.43 -26.24
N VAL A 14 -11.75 22.47 -25.68
CA VAL A 14 -10.47 22.34 -24.97
C VAL A 14 -10.61 21.49 -23.71
N GLY A 15 -11.68 21.71 -22.92
CA GLY A 15 -11.98 20.90 -21.74
C GLY A 15 -12.23 19.43 -22.07
N GLY A 16 -13.02 19.16 -23.11
CA GLY A 16 -13.28 17.80 -23.60
C GLY A 16 -12.02 17.08 -24.08
N ALA A 17 -11.17 17.76 -24.85
CA ALA A 17 -9.90 17.21 -25.31
C ALA A 17 -8.93 16.92 -24.15
N LEU A 18 -8.88 17.76 -23.13
CA LEU A 18 -8.08 17.52 -21.91
C LEU A 18 -8.59 16.30 -21.14
N VAL A 19 -9.90 16.13 -20.99
CA VAL A 19 -10.50 14.96 -20.31
C VAL A 19 -10.21 13.67 -21.09
N VAL A 20 -10.33 13.69 -22.42
CA VAL A 20 -10.00 12.53 -23.28
C VAL A 20 -8.50 12.23 -23.23
N GLY A 21 -7.65 13.26 -23.33
CA GLY A 21 -6.20 13.11 -23.23
C GLY A 21 -5.79 12.53 -21.87
N TRP A 22 -6.34 13.08 -20.79
CA TRP A 22 -6.12 12.56 -19.44
C TRP A 22 -6.62 11.13 -19.31
N SER A 23 -7.79 10.77 -19.84
CA SER A 23 -8.32 9.40 -19.78
C SER A 23 -7.39 8.42 -20.51
N MET A 24 -6.84 8.77 -21.67
CA MET A 24 -5.93 7.89 -22.41
C MET A 24 -4.56 7.68 -21.74
N MET A 25 -4.15 8.50 -20.78
CA MET A 25 -2.88 8.31 -20.05
C MET A 25 -2.92 7.06 -19.15
N PRO A 26 -1.84 6.26 -19.06
CA PRO A 26 -1.79 5.15 -18.13
C PRO A 26 -1.91 5.64 -16.67
N PRO A 27 -2.52 4.86 -15.76
CA PRO A 27 -2.56 5.20 -14.35
C PRO A 27 -1.15 5.39 -13.79
N ARG A 28 -0.93 6.48 -13.04
CA ARG A 28 0.35 6.74 -12.37
C ARG A 28 0.69 5.61 -11.41
N GLN A 29 1.94 5.16 -11.40
CA GLN A 29 2.41 4.19 -10.41
C GLN A 29 2.39 4.79 -9.02
N ARG A 30 2.11 3.96 -8.01
CA ARG A 30 1.99 4.37 -6.61
C ARG A 30 3.35 4.36 -5.92
N LEU A 31 4.46 4.70 -6.60
CA LEU A 31 5.81 4.54 -6.03
C LEU A 31 6.36 5.82 -5.41
N LEU A 32 5.90 6.99 -5.84
CA LEU A 32 6.44 8.28 -5.39
C LEU A 32 5.38 9.00 -4.58
N THR A 33 5.72 9.35 -3.34
CA THR A 33 4.92 10.25 -2.51
C THR A 33 5.03 11.68 -3.01
N GLU A 34 3.99 12.49 -2.79
CA GLU A 34 4.00 13.93 -3.06
C GLU A 34 4.91 14.66 -2.06
N GLN A 35 4.91 14.19 -0.80
CA GLN A 35 5.79 14.70 0.25
C GLN A 35 6.92 13.71 0.54
N PRO A 36 8.16 14.17 0.74
CA PRO A 36 9.24 13.31 1.18
C PRO A 36 8.88 12.63 2.52
N GLN A 37 9.20 11.35 2.64
CA GLN A 37 9.10 10.68 3.94
C GLN A 37 10.06 11.32 4.95
N ALA A 38 9.71 11.24 6.24
CA ALA A 38 10.59 11.70 7.30
C ALA A 38 11.94 10.99 7.22
N SER A 39 13.03 11.77 7.28
CA SER A 39 14.38 11.23 7.33
C SER A 39 14.60 10.53 8.67
N VAL A 40 15.06 9.28 8.62
CA VAL A 40 15.44 8.50 9.79
C VAL A 40 16.94 8.23 9.68
N PRO A 41 17.75 8.60 10.70
CA PRO A 41 19.19 8.41 10.64
C PRO A 41 19.58 6.96 10.35
N GLY A 42 20.42 6.75 9.34
CA GLY A 42 20.88 5.41 8.93
C GLY A 42 19.87 4.61 8.12
N GLU A 43 18.71 5.17 7.76
CA GLU A 43 17.75 4.54 6.86
C GLU A 43 17.57 5.37 5.58
N HIS A 44 17.49 4.68 4.44
CA HIS A 44 17.42 5.30 3.11
C HIS A 44 16.11 4.96 2.41
N THR A 45 15.42 5.97 1.90
CA THR A 45 14.12 5.83 1.21
C THR A 45 14.33 5.39 -0.23
N PHE A 46 13.75 4.25 -0.60
CA PHE A 46 13.82 3.72 -1.97
C PHE A 46 12.61 4.15 -2.80
N ASN A 47 11.44 4.13 -2.18
CA ASN A 47 10.19 4.59 -2.75
C ASN A 47 9.20 4.84 -1.60
N GLY A 48 7.97 5.22 -1.95
CA GLY A 48 6.90 5.50 -0.99
C GLY A 48 6.51 4.34 -0.08
N TRP A 49 6.96 3.11 -0.30
CA TRP A 49 6.55 1.95 0.50
C TRP A 49 7.67 1.30 1.30
N VAL A 50 8.94 1.59 0.99
CA VAL A 50 10.06 0.90 1.63
C VAL A 50 11.25 1.82 1.87
N ARG A 51 11.78 1.68 3.08
CA ARG A 51 13.06 2.23 3.53
C ARG A 51 13.97 1.08 3.93
N ILE A 52 15.28 1.22 3.68
CA ILE A 52 16.27 0.21 4.05
C ILE A 52 17.38 0.85 4.88
N GLY A 53 17.65 0.27 6.04
CA GLY A 53 18.70 0.68 6.96
C GLY A 53 20.08 0.16 6.56
N SER A 54 21.13 0.88 6.93
CA SER A 54 22.52 0.40 6.83
C SER A 54 22.77 -0.86 7.68
N ASP A 55 21.85 -1.21 8.59
CA ASP A 55 21.85 -2.41 9.44
C ASP A 55 21.01 -3.59 8.87
N ASP A 56 20.65 -3.50 7.59
CA ASP A 56 19.83 -4.44 6.82
C ASP A 56 18.34 -4.45 7.19
N ARG A 57 17.86 -3.55 8.05
CA ARG A 57 16.41 -3.45 8.33
C ARG A 57 15.65 -3.00 7.10
N VAL A 58 14.51 -3.66 6.86
CA VAL A 58 13.58 -3.29 5.79
C VAL A 58 12.31 -2.78 6.44
N THR A 59 12.08 -1.47 6.35
CA THR A 59 10.92 -0.81 6.94
C THR A 59 9.86 -0.62 5.87
N VAL A 60 8.72 -1.31 6.01
CA VAL A 60 7.57 -1.24 5.10
C VAL A 60 6.54 -0.26 5.61
N MET A 61 6.13 0.69 4.76
CA MET A 61 5.09 1.67 5.08
C MET A 61 3.70 1.04 4.91
N LEU A 62 2.90 1.09 5.96
CA LEU A 62 1.56 0.50 5.99
C LEU A 62 0.48 1.57 6.01
N ALA A 63 -0.35 1.53 4.96
CA ALA A 63 -1.47 2.43 4.77
C ALA A 63 -2.81 1.90 5.29
N LYS A 64 -2.84 0.63 5.71
CA LYS A 64 -4.08 -0.05 6.14
C LYS A 64 -4.04 -0.25 7.64
N SER A 65 -5.14 0.05 8.29
CA SER A 65 -5.32 -0.11 9.73
C SER A 65 -5.42 -1.59 10.07
N GLU A 66 -4.57 -2.02 11.00
CA GLU A 66 -4.63 -3.34 11.60
C GLU A 66 -5.71 -3.35 12.70
N MET A 67 -6.54 -4.39 12.72
CA MET A 67 -7.70 -4.54 13.61
C MET A 67 -7.86 -5.99 14.11
N GLY A 68 -6.85 -6.84 13.87
CA GLY A 68 -6.87 -8.28 14.19
C GLY A 68 -6.67 -9.16 12.96
N GLN A 69 -7.03 -8.69 11.76
CA GLN A 69 -7.04 -9.47 10.52
C GLN A 69 -5.66 -9.87 10.00
N GLY A 70 -4.59 -9.16 10.36
CA GLY A 70 -3.22 -9.45 9.90
C GLY A 70 -2.84 -8.80 8.58
N VAL A 71 -3.43 -7.64 8.26
CA VAL A 71 -3.11 -6.87 7.06
C VAL A 71 -1.66 -6.39 7.08
N SER A 72 -1.12 -6.05 8.26
CA SER A 72 0.26 -5.58 8.39
C SER A 72 1.26 -6.63 7.92
N THR A 73 1.11 -7.87 8.38
CA THR A 73 1.94 -8.98 7.92
C THR A 73 1.72 -9.28 6.46
N ALA A 74 0.46 -9.34 5.99
CA ALA A 74 0.15 -9.70 4.61
C ALA A 74 0.80 -8.74 3.61
N LEU A 75 0.67 -7.42 3.83
CA LEU A 75 1.22 -6.41 2.94
C LEU A 75 2.75 -6.36 3.00
N ALA A 76 3.33 -6.42 4.21
CA ALA A 76 4.77 -6.48 4.38
C ALA A 76 5.37 -7.71 3.69
N MET A 77 4.69 -8.86 3.77
CA MET A 77 5.12 -10.10 3.11
C MET A 77 5.13 -9.98 1.59
N VAL A 78 4.11 -9.33 1.00
CA VAL A 78 4.05 -9.11 -0.45
C VAL A 78 5.23 -8.29 -0.94
N LEU A 79 5.56 -7.20 -0.25
CA LEU A 79 6.71 -6.37 -0.60
C LEU A 79 8.02 -7.11 -0.36
N ALA A 80 8.18 -7.71 0.82
CA ALA A 80 9.40 -8.41 1.22
C ALA A 80 9.74 -9.59 0.31
N ASP A 81 8.72 -10.33 -0.16
CA ASP A 81 8.90 -11.44 -1.09
C ASP A 81 9.45 -10.93 -2.43
N GLU A 82 8.84 -9.88 -3.01
CA GLU A 82 9.37 -9.23 -4.20
C GLU A 82 10.73 -8.57 -3.95
N LEU A 83 11.03 -8.12 -2.74
CA LEU A 83 12.33 -7.56 -2.44
C LEU A 83 13.41 -8.64 -2.22
N ASP A 84 13.06 -9.92 -2.11
CA ASP A 84 13.95 -10.98 -1.62
C ASP A 84 14.60 -10.62 -0.28
N ALA A 85 13.85 -9.92 0.58
CA ALA A 85 14.33 -9.47 1.88
C ALA A 85 14.44 -10.64 2.88
N ASP A 86 15.36 -10.52 3.84
CA ASP A 86 15.32 -11.36 5.03
C ASP A 86 14.10 -10.97 5.89
N TRP A 87 13.13 -11.87 5.99
CA TRP A 87 11.91 -11.66 6.75
C TRP A 87 12.16 -11.30 8.22
N SER A 88 13.24 -11.79 8.83
CA SER A 88 13.59 -11.50 10.22
C SER A 88 13.96 -10.01 10.44
N LYS A 89 14.36 -9.33 9.37
CA LYS A 89 14.76 -7.92 9.33
C LYS A 89 13.63 -6.98 8.89
N VAL A 90 12.48 -7.52 8.48
CA VAL A 90 11.33 -6.72 8.03
C VAL A 90 10.60 -6.13 9.24
N ARG A 91 10.37 -4.83 9.21
CA ARG A 91 9.58 -4.06 10.17
C ARG A 91 8.53 -3.25 9.42
N THR A 92 7.55 -2.76 10.16
CA THR A 92 6.44 -2.01 9.59
C THR A 92 6.25 -0.70 10.33
N GLU A 93 6.02 0.37 9.59
CA GLU A 93 5.69 1.68 10.13
C GLU A 93 4.38 2.19 9.52
N PRO A 94 3.58 2.98 10.25
CA PRO A 94 2.44 3.67 9.68
C PRO A 94 2.89 4.59 8.53
N ALA A 95 2.22 4.48 7.39
CA ALA A 95 2.44 5.39 6.28
C ALA A 95 1.94 6.81 6.62
N PRO A 96 2.62 7.86 6.15
CA PRO A 96 2.06 9.22 6.22
C PRO A 96 0.81 9.33 5.34
N VAL A 97 0.09 10.45 5.44
CA VAL A 97 -1.04 10.71 4.55
C VAL A 97 -0.52 11.10 3.16
N ASP A 98 -0.86 10.31 2.16
CA ASP A 98 -0.52 10.55 0.76
C ASP A 98 -1.48 9.78 -0.17
N ARG A 99 -1.67 10.28 -1.38
CA ARG A 99 -2.58 9.72 -2.39
C ARG A 99 -2.12 8.35 -2.88
N ILE A 100 -0.82 8.05 -2.81
CA ILE A 100 -0.33 6.70 -3.12
C ILE A 100 -0.85 5.64 -2.14
N TYR A 101 -1.41 6.03 -1.00
CA TYR A 101 -1.92 5.12 0.03
C TYR A 101 -3.44 4.92 -0.02
N ASN A 102 -4.13 5.61 -0.93
CA ASN A 102 -5.58 5.54 -1.09
C ASN A 102 -6.10 4.13 -1.38
N ASN A 103 -7.31 3.82 -0.91
CA ASN A 103 -7.97 2.55 -1.17
C ASN A 103 -8.88 2.63 -2.40
N LEU A 104 -8.36 2.22 -3.55
CA LEU A 104 -9.08 2.34 -4.82
C LEU A 104 -10.06 1.19 -5.03
N ALA A 105 -9.68 -0.01 -4.59
CA ALA A 105 -10.57 -1.18 -4.69
C ALA A 105 -11.84 -0.99 -3.85
N MET A 106 -11.74 -0.42 -2.65
CA MET A 106 -12.92 -0.14 -1.81
C MET A 106 -13.95 0.75 -2.53
N VAL A 107 -13.49 1.76 -3.27
CA VAL A 107 -14.39 2.68 -3.98
C VAL A 107 -14.94 2.03 -5.26
N ALA A 108 -14.10 1.31 -5.99
CA ALA A 108 -14.52 0.62 -7.21
C ALA A 108 -15.56 -0.48 -6.92
N ASP A 109 -15.41 -1.22 -5.82
CA ASP A 109 -16.34 -2.26 -5.40
C ASP A 109 -17.67 -1.70 -4.83
N GLY A 110 -17.69 -0.42 -4.46
CA GLY A 110 -18.90 0.28 -4.00
C GLY A 110 -19.78 0.82 -5.14
N LEU A 111 -19.39 0.65 -6.40
CA LEU A 111 -20.21 1.06 -7.54
C LEU A 111 -21.51 0.23 -7.60
N PRO A 112 -22.62 0.79 -8.10
CA PRO A 112 -23.94 0.14 -8.13
C PRO A 112 -24.04 -0.89 -9.27
N PHE A 113 -23.06 -1.80 -9.34
CA PHE A 113 -23.04 -2.93 -10.27
C PHE A 113 -23.08 -4.23 -9.47
N HIS A 114 -23.70 -5.26 -10.04
CA HIS A 114 -23.67 -6.58 -9.44
C HIS A 114 -22.21 -7.08 -9.36
N PRO A 115 -21.79 -7.77 -8.28
CA PRO A 115 -20.43 -8.29 -8.15
C PRO A 115 -19.98 -9.12 -9.35
N ASP A 116 -20.86 -9.97 -9.87
CA ASP A 116 -20.61 -10.88 -11.02
C ASP A 116 -20.82 -10.24 -12.40
N ASP A 117 -21.09 -8.94 -12.48
CA ASP A 117 -21.16 -8.25 -13.77
C ASP A 117 -19.74 -8.08 -14.33
N ASP A 118 -19.44 -8.67 -15.49
CA ASP A 118 -18.16 -8.55 -16.20
C ASP A 118 -18.25 -7.65 -17.45
N GLY A 119 -19.34 -6.88 -17.57
CA GLY A 119 -19.62 -6.01 -18.70
C GLY A 119 -18.53 -4.97 -18.96
N THR A 120 -18.28 -4.68 -20.23
CA THR A 120 -17.30 -3.68 -20.68
C THR A 120 -17.59 -2.29 -20.09
N LEU A 121 -18.88 -1.96 -19.88
CA LEU A 121 -19.30 -0.71 -19.25
C LEU A 121 -18.86 -0.62 -17.77
N LYS A 122 -19.07 -1.67 -16.97
CA LYS A 122 -18.59 -1.72 -15.58
C LYS A 122 -17.07 -1.64 -15.53
N ARG A 123 -16.36 -2.36 -16.41
CA ARG A 123 -14.88 -2.28 -16.48
C ARG A 123 -14.39 -0.87 -16.78
N PHE A 124 -15.00 -0.21 -17.76
CA PHE A 124 -14.67 1.17 -18.11
C PHE A 124 -14.99 2.15 -16.97
N LEU A 125 -16.19 2.07 -16.39
CA LEU A 125 -16.59 2.93 -15.27
C LEU A 125 -15.76 2.68 -14.02
N GLY A 126 -15.46 1.43 -13.69
CA GLY A 126 -14.58 1.05 -12.59
C GLY A 126 -13.16 1.58 -12.78
N TRP A 127 -12.62 1.49 -14.00
CA TRP A 127 -11.32 2.08 -14.33
C TRP A 127 -11.33 3.61 -14.25
N MET A 128 -12.36 4.28 -14.79
CA MET A 128 -12.51 5.74 -14.67
C MET A 128 -12.64 6.19 -13.22
N THR A 129 -13.47 5.49 -12.43
CA THR A 129 -13.63 5.73 -10.99
C THR A 129 -12.32 5.53 -10.25
N ALA A 130 -11.62 4.41 -10.46
CA ALA A 130 -10.32 4.17 -9.82
C ALA A 130 -9.27 5.22 -10.21
N LYS A 131 -9.34 5.75 -11.44
CA LYS A 131 -8.44 6.80 -11.92
C LYS A 131 -8.73 8.16 -11.26
N THR A 132 -9.99 8.55 -11.19
CA THR A 132 -10.40 9.78 -10.48
C THR A 132 -10.13 9.67 -8.99
N MET A 133 -10.47 8.54 -8.37
CA MET A 133 -10.28 8.30 -6.93
C MET A 133 -8.81 8.11 -6.55
N ARG A 134 -7.92 7.82 -7.50
CA ARG A 134 -6.48 7.94 -7.24
C ARG A 134 -6.10 9.35 -6.84
N GLU A 135 -6.79 10.33 -7.41
CA GLU A 135 -6.54 11.75 -7.17
C GLU A 135 -7.33 12.27 -5.94
N ILE A 136 -8.54 11.80 -5.66
CA ILE A 136 -9.37 12.36 -4.56
C ILE A 136 -9.66 11.38 -3.41
N GLY A 137 -9.04 10.21 -3.45
CA GLY A 137 -9.45 9.05 -2.67
C GLY A 137 -9.20 9.14 -1.17
N VAL A 138 -9.73 8.13 -0.49
CA VAL A 138 -9.69 7.99 0.97
C VAL A 138 -8.64 6.94 1.36
N MET A 139 -7.76 7.30 2.28
CA MET A 139 -6.87 6.38 2.97
C MET A 139 -7.67 5.67 4.08
N ALA A 140 -8.28 4.53 3.73
CA ALA A 140 -9.16 3.77 4.62
C ALA A 140 -9.01 2.25 4.47
N THR A 141 -9.47 1.53 5.49
CA THR A 141 -9.53 0.06 5.53
C THR A 141 -10.98 -0.38 5.67
N GLY A 142 -11.47 -1.16 4.71
CA GLY A 142 -12.86 -1.61 4.65
C GLY A 142 -13.14 -2.42 3.38
N GLY A 143 -14.32 -3.04 3.29
CA GLY A 143 -14.77 -3.75 2.08
C GLY A 143 -13.88 -4.90 1.62
N SER A 144 -13.18 -5.58 2.55
CA SER A 144 -12.24 -6.69 2.24
C SER A 144 -11.20 -6.37 1.16
N SER A 145 -10.84 -5.09 1.04
CA SER A 145 -10.13 -4.56 -0.14
C SER A 145 -8.62 -4.43 0.06
N SER A 146 -8.10 -4.51 1.28
CA SER A 146 -6.71 -4.14 1.59
C SER A 146 -5.65 -4.87 0.77
N VAL A 147 -5.67 -6.20 0.76
CA VAL A 147 -4.71 -7.00 -0.03
C VAL A 147 -5.02 -6.87 -1.52
N LYS A 148 -6.29 -6.86 -1.91
CA LYS A 148 -6.72 -6.70 -3.31
C LYS A 148 -6.19 -5.40 -3.93
N ASP A 149 -6.32 -4.29 -3.21
CA ASP A 149 -5.88 -2.95 -3.63
C ASP A 149 -4.36 -2.83 -3.71
N LEU A 150 -3.67 -3.41 -2.71
CA LEU A 150 -2.23 -3.21 -2.53
C LEU A 150 -1.37 -4.36 -3.04
N TRP A 151 -1.96 -5.42 -3.59
CA TRP A 151 -1.22 -6.54 -4.19
C TRP A 151 -0.20 -6.05 -5.22
N MET A 152 -0.65 -5.33 -6.25
CA MET A 152 0.26 -4.84 -7.29
C MET A 152 1.20 -3.71 -6.81
N PRO A 153 0.73 -2.68 -6.07
CA PRO A 153 1.60 -1.63 -5.55
C PRO A 153 2.76 -2.16 -4.69
N MET A 154 2.48 -3.07 -3.73
CA MET A 154 3.52 -3.64 -2.87
C MET A 154 4.54 -4.45 -3.66
N ARG A 155 4.07 -5.19 -4.67
CA ARG A 155 4.97 -5.97 -5.52
C ARG A 155 5.88 -5.09 -6.37
N GLN A 156 5.32 -4.04 -6.97
CA GLN A 156 6.08 -3.03 -7.73
C GLN A 156 7.08 -2.28 -6.85
N ALA A 157 6.72 -2.00 -5.60
CA ALA A 157 7.62 -1.37 -4.64
C ALA A 157 8.79 -2.28 -4.28
N GLY A 158 8.54 -3.55 -3.97
CA GLY A 158 9.59 -4.52 -3.68
C GLY A 158 10.51 -4.75 -4.88
N SER A 159 9.96 -4.91 -6.08
CA SER A 159 10.75 -5.17 -7.29
C SER A 159 11.57 -3.96 -7.74
N SER A 160 11.05 -2.74 -7.60
CA SER A 160 11.80 -1.51 -7.89
C SER A 160 12.96 -1.32 -6.92
N ALA A 161 12.75 -1.51 -5.62
CA ALA A 161 13.82 -1.44 -4.63
C ALA A 161 14.89 -2.53 -4.86
N ARG A 162 14.49 -3.76 -5.17
CA ARG A 162 15.41 -4.84 -5.54
C ARG A 162 16.26 -4.48 -6.77
N ALA A 163 15.65 -3.88 -7.79
CA ALA A 163 16.36 -3.46 -8.99
C ALA A 163 17.42 -2.38 -8.70
N MET A 164 17.10 -1.41 -7.84
CA MET A 164 18.04 -0.37 -7.40
C MET A 164 19.23 -0.97 -6.64
N LEU A 165 18.99 -1.92 -5.74
CA LEU A 165 20.05 -2.62 -4.99
C LEU A 165 20.96 -3.43 -5.92
N VAL A 166 20.37 -4.18 -6.86
CA VAL A 166 21.12 -4.97 -7.84
C VAL A 166 21.95 -4.07 -8.77
N SER A 167 21.39 -2.93 -9.20
CA SER A 167 22.12 -1.95 -10.01
C SER A 167 23.29 -1.33 -9.24
N ALA A 168 23.10 -0.95 -7.98
CA ALA A 168 24.19 -0.42 -7.14
C ALA A 168 25.31 -1.45 -6.93
N ALA A 169 24.98 -2.73 -6.74
CA ALA A 169 25.95 -3.82 -6.65
C ALA A 169 26.69 -4.04 -7.98
N ALA A 170 25.96 -4.04 -9.10
CA ALA A 170 26.51 -4.16 -10.45
C ALA A 170 27.52 -3.05 -10.76
N GLN A 171 27.21 -1.81 -10.40
CA GLN A 171 28.11 -0.66 -10.54
C GLN A 171 29.35 -0.79 -9.63
N THR A 172 29.16 -1.25 -8.40
CA THR A 172 30.26 -1.45 -7.44
C THR A 172 31.26 -2.48 -7.93
N TRP A 173 30.78 -3.58 -8.51
CA TRP A 173 31.62 -4.66 -9.01
C TRP A 173 32.00 -4.55 -10.48
N LYS A 174 31.42 -3.58 -11.21
CA LYS A 174 31.57 -3.39 -12.66
C LYS A 174 31.20 -4.67 -13.45
N VAL A 175 30.08 -5.27 -13.10
CA VAL A 175 29.54 -6.51 -13.72
C VAL A 175 28.13 -6.27 -14.26
N PRO A 176 27.67 -7.04 -15.25
CA PRO A 176 26.28 -6.93 -15.71
C PRO A 176 25.30 -7.38 -14.63
N VAL A 177 24.13 -6.71 -14.55
CA VAL A 177 23.06 -7.04 -13.59
C VAL A 177 22.60 -8.50 -13.69
N GLY A 178 22.68 -9.12 -14.87
CA GLY A 178 22.31 -10.52 -15.09
C GLY A 178 23.27 -11.54 -14.45
N ALA A 179 24.47 -11.11 -14.04
CA ALA A 179 25.42 -11.95 -13.29
C ALA A 179 25.14 -11.94 -11.77
N LEU A 180 24.11 -11.20 -11.33
CA LEU A 180 23.76 -11.03 -9.93
C LEU A 180 22.48 -11.78 -9.58
N THR A 181 22.48 -12.35 -8.39
CA THR A 181 21.28 -12.92 -7.77
C THR A 181 21.07 -12.32 -6.40
N VAL A 182 19.84 -12.41 -5.90
CA VAL A 182 19.46 -11.86 -4.60
C VAL A 182 18.84 -12.97 -3.77
N LYS A 183 19.27 -13.08 -2.51
CA LYS A 183 18.68 -14.00 -1.56
C LYS A 183 18.76 -13.42 -0.16
N SER A 184 17.62 -13.36 0.53
CA SER A 184 17.54 -12.99 1.95
C SER A 184 18.29 -11.69 2.29
N GLY A 185 18.07 -10.64 1.50
CA GLY A 185 18.67 -9.32 1.72
C GLY A 185 20.15 -9.21 1.33
N VAL A 186 20.67 -10.17 0.57
CA VAL A 186 22.06 -10.18 0.11
C VAL A 186 22.12 -10.33 -1.40
N VAL A 187 22.90 -9.46 -2.06
CA VAL A 187 23.21 -9.55 -3.49
C VAL A 187 24.48 -10.37 -3.65
N HIS A 188 24.44 -11.38 -4.52
CA HIS A 188 25.56 -12.29 -4.79
C HIS A 188 25.98 -12.18 -6.25
N HIS A 189 27.30 -12.13 -6.51
CA HIS A 189 27.87 -12.27 -7.84
C HIS A 189 28.25 -13.73 -8.09
N LEU A 190 27.57 -14.36 -9.05
CA LEU A 190 27.63 -15.82 -9.27
C LEU A 190 29.05 -16.31 -9.58
N ASP A 191 29.79 -15.59 -10.42
CA ASP A 191 31.09 -16.07 -10.92
C ASP A 191 32.22 -15.90 -9.90
N SER A 192 32.16 -14.86 -9.06
CA SER A 192 33.23 -14.55 -8.11
C SER A 192 32.97 -15.01 -6.67
N GLY A 193 31.74 -15.38 -6.35
CA GLY A 193 31.32 -15.68 -4.97
C GLY A 193 31.20 -14.46 -4.03
N ARG A 194 31.56 -13.25 -4.49
CA ARG A 194 31.39 -12.00 -3.72
C ARG A 194 29.92 -11.74 -3.39
N SER A 195 29.69 -11.14 -2.23
CA SER A 195 28.36 -10.72 -1.77
C SER A 195 28.39 -9.33 -1.14
N LEU A 196 27.29 -8.59 -1.25
CA LEU A 196 27.04 -7.33 -0.54
C LEU A 196 25.65 -7.40 0.08
N ARG A 197 25.54 -7.02 1.36
CA ARG A 197 24.24 -6.94 2.04
C ARG A 197 23.49 -5.68 1.60
N TYR A 198 22.19 -5.68 1.80
CA TYR A 198 21.35 -4.53 1.49
C TYR A 198 21.77 -3.25 2.23
N GLY A 199 22.14 -3.34 3.50
CA GLY A 199 22.60 -2.18 4.26
C GLY A 199 23.88 -1.56 3.72
N GLU A 200 24.76 -2.36 3.12
CA GLU A 200 25.99 -1.87 2.47
C GLU A 200 25.71 -1.16 1.13
N LEU A 201 24.57 -1.48 0.50
CA LEU A 201 24.15 -0.91 -0.78
C LEU A 201 23.15 0.23 -0.60
N ALA A 202 22.51 0.35 0.56
CA ALA A 202 21.32 1.17 0.77
C ALA A 202 21.52 2.64 0.39
N GLU A 203 22.62 3.25 0.86
CA GLU A 203 22.92 4.66 0.60
C GLU A 203 23.10 4.94 -0.90
N ARG A 204 23.84 4.10 -1.60
CA ARG A 204 24.11 4.25 -3.04
C ARG A 204 22.86 3.97 -3.86
N ALA A 205 22.16 2.88 -3.54
CA ALA A 205 20.98 2.45 -4.28
C ALA A 205 19.83 3.44 -4.16
N ALA A 206 19.66 4.11 -3.00
CA ALA A 206 18.63 5.14 -2.82
C ALA A 206 18.86 6.40 -3.66
N GLN A 207 20.06 6.61 -4.21
CA GLN A 207 20.35 7.72 -5.14
C GLN A 207 19.99 7.39 -6.60
N GLU A 208 19.62 6.15 -6.89
CA GLU A 208 19.24 5.76 -8.24
C GLU A 208 17.82 6.22 -8.60
N LEU A 209 17.57 6.38 -9.90
CA LEU A 209 16.21 6.62 -10.40
C LEU A 209 15.34 5.39 -10.14
N ILE A 210 14.17 5.60 -9.54
CA ILE A 210 13.23 4.52 -9.27
C ILE A 210 12.76 3.89 -10.60
N PRO A 211 13.06 2.60 -10.86
CA PRO A 211 12.67 1.97 -12.11
C PRO A 211 11.15 1.80 -12.18
N THR A 212 10.53 2.42 -13.17
CA THR A 212 9.07 2.32 -13.39
C THR A 212 8.67 1.01 -14.08
N ARG A 213 9.60 0.25 -14.63
CA ARG A 213 9.31 -1.06 -15.24
C ARG A 213 10.30 -2.08 -14.72
N THR A 214 9.79 -3.01 -13.92
CA THR A 214 10.56 -4.12 -13.38
C THR A 214 9.84 -5.43 -13.64
N VAL A 215 10.62 -6.51 -13.74
CA VAL A 215 10.08 -7.86 -13.86
C VAL A 215 9.66 -8.32 -12.47
N LEU A 216 8.36 -8.53 -12.29
CA LEU A 216 7.81 -9.10 -11.06
C LEU A 216 8.05 -10.61 -11.02
N LYS A 217 8.16 -11.16 -9.81
CA LYS A 217 8.26 -12.60 -9.62
C LYS A 217 7.04 -13.34 -10.16
N LYS A 218 7.21 -14.59 -10.54
CA LYS A 218 6.10 -15.51 -10.77
C LYS A 218 5.75 -16.21 -9.45
N PRO A 219 4.53 -16.74 -9.27
CA PRO A 219 4.16 -17.45 -8.04
C PRO A 219 5.13 -18.56 -7.62
N ALA A 220 5.73 -19.26 -8.59
CA ALA A 220 6.74 -20.29 -8.34
C ALA A 220 8.07 -19.76 -7.74
N GLN A 221 8.31 -18.45 -7.78
CA GLN A 221 9.51 -17.79 -7.26
C GLN A 221 9.27 -17.17 -5.87
N PHE A 222 8.06 -17.28 -5.33
CA PHE A 222 7.74 -16.75 -4.01
C PHE A 222 8.40 -17.60 -2.92
N THR A 223 9.02 -16.92 -1.96
CA THR A 223 9.78 -17.54 -0.86
C THR A 223 9.10 -17.33 0.49
N LEU A 224 8.21 -16.34 0.60
CA LEU A 224 7.41 -16.01 1.78
C LEU A 224 5.92 -16.23 1.53
N ILE A 225 5.39 -15.76 0.39
CA ILE A 225 3.96 -15.87 0.09
C ILE A 225 3.56 -17.34 -0.04
N GLY A 226 2.52 -17.74 0.68
CA GLY A 226 2.03 -19.13 0.71
C GLY A 226 2.89 -20.08 1.54
N LYS A 227 3.88 -19.57 2.29
CA LYS A 227 4.72 -20.36 3.22
C LYS A 227 4.34 -20.07 4.67
N ALA A 228 4.46 -21.10 5.51
CA ALA A 228 4.31 -20.95 6.95
C ALA A 228 5.44 -20.06 7.50
N THR A 229 5.10 -18.84 7.86
CA THR A 229 6.06 -17.81 8.25
C THR A 229 5.59 -17.12 9.54
N ARG A 230 6.53 -16.72 10.41
CA ARG A 230 6.18 -16.00 11.64
C ARG A 230 5.58 -14.63 11.31
N ARG A 231 4.36 -14.38 11.78
CA ARG A 231 3.67 -13.10 11.58
C ARG A 231 4.31 -11.98 12.39
N ILE A 232 4.52 -10.81 11.78
CA ILE A 232 5.08 -9.61 12.43
C ILE A 232 4.12 -9.10 13.50
N ASP A 233 2.82 -9.14 13.23
CA ASP A 233 1.75 -8.63 14.09
C ASP A 233 1.32 -9.61 15.19
N ALA A 234 1.80 -10.86 15.19
CA ALA A 234 1.31 -11.87 16.12
C ALA A 234 1.76 -11.68 17.59
N PRO A 235 3.03 -11.35 17.91
CA PRO A 235 3.46 -11.26 19.31
C PRO A 235 2.58 -10.31 20.15
N GLY A 236 2.37 -9.08 19.67
CA GLY A 236 1.55 -8.09 20.37
C GLY A 236 0.08 -8.48 20.52
N LYS A 237 -0.45 -9.33 19.62
CA LYS A 237 -1.81 -9.85 19.70
C LYS A 237 -1.94 -10.98 20.72
N ILE A 238 -0.87 -11.75 20.91
CA ILE A 238 -0.86 -12.89 21.84
C ILE A 238 -0.71 -12.41 23.27
N ASP A 239 0.16 -11.43 23.51
CA ASP A 239 0.42 -10.89 24.85
C ASP A 239 -0.50 -9.71 25.25
N GLY A 240 -1.35 -9.26 24.33
CA GLY A 240 -2.30 -8.16 24.55
C GLY A 240 -1.69 -6.76 24.51
N SER A 241 -0.42 -6.61 24.13
CA SER A 241 0.24 -5.30 24.01
C SER A 241 -0.11 -4.53 22.73
N ALA A 242 -0.70 -5.20 21.73
CA ALA A 242 -1.16 -4.57 20.50
C ALA A 242 -2.25 -3.53 20.82
N ARG A 243 -2.08 -2.33 20.26
CA ARG A 243 -3.07 -1.25 20.33
C ARG A 243 -3.78 -1.10 18.99
N PHE A 244 -5.10 -1.13 19.04
CA PHE A 244 -6.01 -0.88 17.94
C PHE A 244 -6.70 0.47 18.12
N GLY A 245 -7.34 0.98 17.07
CA GLY A 245 -8.07 2.24 17.15
C GLY A 245 -9.21 2.24 18.18
N ILE A 246 -9.74 1.06 18.53
CA ILE A 246 -10.78 0.90 19.56
C ILE A 246 -10.21 0.99 20.99
N ASP A 247 -8.90 0.87 21.18
CA ASP A 247 -8.26 0.88 22.50
C ASP A 247 -8.03 2.29 23.05
N VAL A 248 -8.67 3.30 22.45
CA VAL A 248 -8.64 4.68 22.92
C VAL A 248 -9.58 4.83 24.11
N LEU A 249 -9.00 4.93 25.31
CA LEU A 249 -9.70 5.04 26.60
C LEU A 249 -9.43 6.41 27.25
N PRO A 250 -10.07 7.51 26.80
CA PRO A 250 -9.91 8.81 27.42
C PRO A 250 -10.49 8.81 28.86
N PRO A 251 -9.99 9.68 29.75
CA PRO A 251 -10.56 9.84 31.08
C PRO A 251 -12.06 10.14 31.01
N GLY A 252 -12.86 9.42 31.80
CA GLY A 252 -14.31 9.60 31.84
C GLY A 252 -15.10 8.86 30.75
N LEU A 253 -14.46 8.05 29.89
CA LEU A 253 -15.16 7.27 28.86
C LEU A 253 -16.33 6.47 29.46
N ARG A 254 -17.52 6.66 28.90
CA ARG A 254 -18.72 5.88 29.20
C ARG A 254 -18.87 4.75 28.19
N TYR A 255 -19.36 3.60 28.65
CA TYR A 255 -19.59 2.43 27.81
C TYR A 255 -21.09 2.28 27.55
N ALA A 256 -21.45 2.00 26.30
CA ALA A 256 -22.80 1.60 25.91
C ALA A 256 -22.74 0.24 25.22
N SER A 257 -23.80 -0.56 25.36
CA SER A 257 -23.95 -1.84 24.66
C SER A 257 -25.29 -1.86 23.92
N LEU A 258 -25.30 -2.50 22.75
CA LEU A 258 -26.51 -2.68 21.96
C LEU A 258 -27.31 -3.87 22.50
N VAL A 259 -28.58 -3.64 22.83
CA VAL A 259 -29.55 -4.72 23.05
C VAL A 259 -30.18 -5.03 21.69
N MET A 260 -29.81 -6.18 21.12
CA MET A 260 -30.32 -6.64 19.83
C MET A 260 -31.77 -7.14 19.98
N SER A 261 -32.63 -6.82 19.02
CA SER A 261 -33.96 -7.42 18.92
C SER A 261 -33.82 -8.95 18.79
N PRO A 262 -34.60 -9.76 19.54
CA PRO A 262 -34.56 -11.21 19.39
C PRO A 262 -35.14 -11.68 18.04
N THR A 263 -35.83 -10.80 17.32
CA THR A 263 -36.44 -11.09 16.01
C THR A 263 -35.95 -10.13 14.93
N LEU A 264 -35.73 -10.68 13.73
CA LEU A 264 -35.37 -9.91 12.54
C LEU A 264 -36.53 -8.95 12.19
N GLY A 265 -36.22 -7.66 12.01
CA GLY A 265 -37.22 -6.64 11.70
C GLY A 265 -38.05 -6.16 12.89
N GLY A 266 -37.74 -6.60 14.11
CA GLY A 266 -38.39 -6.10 15.32
C GLY A 266 -38.16 -4.60 15.52
N GLN A 267 -39.18 -3.90 16.00
CA GLN A 267 -39.13 -2.47 16.32
C GLN A 267 -39.09 -2.26 17.83
N VAL A 268 -38.45 -1.17 18.27
CA VAL A 268 -38.45 -0.77 19.68
C VAL A 268 -39.85 -0.34 20.07
N ALA A 269 -40.51 -1.13 20.92
CA ALA A 269 -41.85 -0.81 21.40
C ALA A 269 -41.86 0.38 22.38
N ARG A 270 -40.85 0.46 23.26
CA ARG A 270 -40.65 1.55 24.22
C ARG A 270 -39.18 1.63 24.62
N HIS A 271 -38.71 2.84 24.94
CA HIS A 271 -37.42 3.06 25.58
C HIS A 271 -37.57 4.13 26.66
N ASP A 272 -36.79 4.01 27.73
CA ASP A 272 -36.63 5.07 28.75
C ASP A 272 -35.14 5.44 28.79
N GLY A 273 -34.83 6.64 28.31
CA GLY A 273 -33.47 7.19 28.26
C GLY A 273 -33.13 8.15 29.39
N ALA A 274 -34.03 8.39 30.36
CA ALA A 274 -33.86 9.49 31.33
C ALA A 274 -32.57 9.36 32.14
N ALA A 275 -32.24 8.15 32.61
CA ALA A 275 -31.00 7.89 33.34
C ALA A 275 -29.74 8.09 32.48
N ALA A 276 -29.79 7.75 31.19
CA ALA A 276 -28.68 7.94 30.27
C ALA A 276 -28.48 9.43 29.91
N ALA A 277 -29.58 10.19 29.75
CA ALA A 277 -29.53 11.63 29.48
C ALA A 277 -29.01 12.46 30.68
N ALA A 278 -29.12 11.92 31.89
CA ALA A 278 -28.56 12.52 33.10
C ALA A 278 -27.06 12.20 33.31
N MET A 279 -26.47 11.36 32.46
CA MET A 279 -25.02 11.09 32.53
C MET A 279 -24.24 12.28 31.96
N PRO A 280 -23.11 12.66 32.58
CA PRO A 280 -22.26 13.75 32.12
C PRO A 280 -21.56 13.46 30.78
#